data_AF-A0A933CUZ7-F1
#
_entry.id   AF-A0A933CUZ7-F1
#
_cell.length_a   1.000
_cell.length_b   1.000
_cell.length_c   1.000
_cell.angle_alpha   90.00
_cell.angle_beta   90.00
_cell.angle_gamma   90.00
#
_symmetry.space_group_name_H-M   'P 1'
#
loop_
_entity.id
_entity.type
_entity.pdbx_description
1 polymer ?
#
loop_
_entity_poly.entity_id
_entity_poly.type
_entity_poly.pdbx_seq_one_letter_code
_entity_poly.pdbx_strand_id
1 'polypeptide(L)'
;MSKTGQSGFTLLEVLVALVVLSVGLLGMAALTVGIIDGNLYSKNVTTATVIAEARLEDIRRAGYVAATPGTVGPDSVSMGGASFARLTSITDNTPLVGNRTVAVTVSWGGGTHSVTLNTILARNVM
;
A
#
# COMPACT_ATOMS: atom_id res chain seq x y z
N MET A 1 -10.23 63.80 28.17
CA MET A 1 -10.39 62.35 28.44
C MET A 1 -10.79 61.69 27.13
N SER A 2 -9.89 60.91 26.54
CA SER A 2 -10.12 60.22 25.25
C SER A 2 -11.02 59.00 25.49
N LYS A 3 -12.25 59.02 24.95
CA LYS A 3 -13.09 57.81 24.89
C LYS A 3 -12.60 56.95 23.74
N THR A 4 -11.91 55.89 24.05
CA THR A 4 -11.65 54.77 23.12
C THR A 4 -12.99 54.12 22.77
N GLY A 5 -13.43 54.28 21.52
CA GLY A 5 -14.66 53.67 21.02
C GLY A 5 -14.49 52.15 20.90
N GLN A 6 -15.13 51.40 21.79
CA GLN A 6 -15.33 49.96 21.60
C GLN A 6 -16.49 49.76 20.63
N SER A 7 -16.16 49.58 19.36
CA SER A 7 -17.11 49.19 18.32
C SER A 7 -17.39 47.69 18.44
N GLY A 8 -18.66 47.32 18.64
CA GLY A 8 -19.11 45.92 18.63
C GLY A 8 -19.22 45.36 17.21
N PHE A 9 -19.22 44.03 17.08
CA PHE A 9 -19.41 43.32 15.80
C PHE A 9 -20.79 43.60 15.21
N THR A 10 -20.87 43.72 13.88
CA THR A 10 -22.16 43.83 13.19
C THR A 10 -22.75 42.45 12.92
N LEU A 11 -24.08 42.33 12.85
CA LEU A 11 -24.74 41.05 12.49
C LEU A 11 -24.28 40.53 11.12
N LEU A 12 -24.01 41.44 10.18
CA LEU A 12 -23.54 41.13 8.84
C LEU A 12 -22.13 40.53 8.88
N GLU A 13 -21.26 41.03 9.76
CA GLU A 13 -19.90 40.51 9.95
C GLU A 13 -19.91 39.07 10.48
N VAL A 14 -20.78 38.77 11.45
CA VAL A 14 -20.97 37.40 11.95
C VAL A 14 -21.51 36.49 10.84
N LEU A 15 -22.47 36.96 10.04
CA LEU A 15 -23.02 36.18 8.93
C LEU A 15 -21.96 35.86 7.87
N VAL A 16 -21.15 36.84 7.48
CA VAL A 16 -20.04 36.64 6.54
C VAL A 16 -18.98 35.70 7.14
N ALA A 17 -18.63 35.85 8.42
CA ALA A 17 -17.69 34.96 9.10
C ALA A 17 -18.17 33.50 9.12
N LEU A 18 -19.47 33.27 9.38
CA LEU A 18 -20.06 31.93 9.35
C LEU A 18 -20.03 31.33 7.94
N VAL A 19 -20.28 32.12 6.90
CA VAL A 19 -20.19 31.65 5.51
C VAL A 19 -18.76 31.24 5.17
N VAL A 20 -17.77 32.10 5.47
CA VAL A 20 -16.35 31.79 5.22
C VAL A 20 -15.89 30.56 6.00
N LEU A 21 -16.28 30.45 7.28
CA LEU A 21 -15.99 29.28 8.11
C LEU A 21 -16.59 28.00 7.52
N SER A 22 -17.84 28.05 7.08
CA SER A 22 -18.54 26.90 6.51
C SER A 22 -17.84 26.40 5.23
N VAL A 23 -17.42 27.32 4.35
CA VAL A 23 -16.64 26.96 3.15
C VAL A 23 -15.29 26.35 3.54
N GLY A 24 -14.61 26.91 4.53
CA GLY A 24 -13.34 26.37 5.04
C GLY A 24 -13.47 24.95 5.59
N LEU A 25 -14.53 24.67 6.36
CA LEU A 25 -14.78 23.34 6.93
C LEU A 25 -15.08 22.30 5.84
N LEU A 26 -15.82 22.67 4.79
CA LEU A 26 -16.06 21.77 3.65
C LEU A 26 -14.76 21.44 2.91
N GLY A 27 -13.88 22.43 2.73
CA GLY A 27 -12.55 22.22 2.16
C GLY A 27 -11.72 21.24 2.99
N MET A 28 -11.70 21.42 4.31
CA MET A 28 -11.00 20.53 5.24
C MET A 28 -11.57 19.11 5.24
N ALA A 29 -12.88 18.95 5.13
CA ALA A 29 -13.52 17.64 5.05
C ALA A 29 -13.04 16.86 3.81
N ALA A 30 -13.00 17.50 2.63
CA ALA A 30 -12.49 16.89 1.41
C ALA A 30 -11.01 16.47 1.54
N LEU A 31 -10.17 17.32 2.14
CA LEU A 31 -8.76 16.98 2.41
C LEU A 31 -8.62 15.78 3.36
N THR A 32 -9.46 15.71 4.40
CA THR A 32 -9.43 14.62 5.37
C THR A 32 -9.72 13.28 4.72
N VAL A 33 -10.69 13.21 3.80
CA VAL A 33 -10.98 11.99 3.02
C VAL A 33 -9.75 11.56 2.21
N GLY A 34 -9.12 12.49 1.49
CA GLY A 34 -7.91 12.20 0.72
C GLY A 34 -6.75 11.68 1.58
N ILE A 35 -6.59 12.21 2.79
CA ILE A 35 -5.58 11.72 3.76
C ILE A 35 -5.88 10.28 4.19
N ILE A 36 -7.16 9.96 4.47
CA ILE A 36 -7.55 8.61 4.87
C ILE A 36 -7.25 7.61 3.75
N ASP A 37 -7.62 7.92 2.50
CA ASP A 37 -7.37 7.05 1.36
C ASP A 37 -5.87 6.85 1.11
N GLY A 38 -5.08 7.93 1.21
CA GLY A 38 -3.62 7.86 1.10
C GLY A 38 -2.97 7.01 2.19
N ASN A 39 -3.47 7.11 3.42
CA ASN A 39 -3.00 6.28 4.55
C ASN A 39 -3.37 4.80 4.35
N LEU A 40 -4.59 4.51 3.89
CA LEU A 40 -5.02 3.14 3.58
C LEU A 40 -4.18 2.53 2.47
N TYR A 41 -3.91 3.28 1.40
CA TYR A 41 -3.02 2.85 0.33
C TYR A 41 -1.62 2.53 0.86
N SER A 42 -1.02 3.43 1.62
CA SER A 42 0.33 3.26 2.19
C SER A 42 0.41 2.05 3.12
N LYS A 43 -0.63 1.84 3.94
CA LYS A 43 -0.76 0.65 4.80
C LYS A 43 -0.84 -0.63 3.97
N ASN A 44 -1.63 -0.62 2.89
CA ASN A 44 -1.77 -1.79 2.01
C ASN A 44 -0.48 -2.12 1.26
N VAL A 45 0.26 -1.12 0.77
CA VAL A 45 1.59 -1.32 0.16
C VAL A 45 2.55 -1.99 1.15
N THR A 46 2.62 -1.47 2.38
CA THR A 46 3.47 -2.05 3.43
C THR A 46 3.08 -3.49 3.74
N THR A 47 1.78 -3.73 3.90
CA THR A 47 1.22 -5.07 4.18
C THR A 47 1.50 -6.04 3.03
N ALA A 48 1.29 -5.62 1.78
CA ALA A 48 1.56 -6.41 0.59
C ALA A 48 3.04 -6.77 0.46
N THR A 49 3.93 -5.81 0.79
CA THR A 49 5.39 -6.03 0.82
C THR A 49 5.75 -7.10 1.83
N VAL A 50 5.23 -7.02 3.07
CA VAL A 50 5.47 -8.04 4.10
C VAL A 50 4.97 -9.42 3.68
N ILE A 51 3.79 -9.50 3.04
CA ILE A 51 3.26 -10.77 2.52
C ILE A 51 4.17 -11.34 1.41
N ALA A 52 4.68 -10.48 0.53
CA ALA A 52 5.57 -10.89 -0.54
C ALA A 52 6.93 -11.36 0.00
N GLU A 53 7.52 -10.61 0.93
CA GLU A 53 8.78 -10.96 1.60
C GLU A 53 8.67 -12.28 2.36
N ALA A 54 7.61 -12.47 3.15
CA ALA A 54 7.40 -13.72 3.88
C ALA A 54 7.39 -14.92 2.93
N ARG A 55 6.72 -14.80 1.77
CA ARG A 55 6.69 -15.88 0.78
C ARG A 55 8.05 -16.10 0.11
N LEU A 56 8.78 -15.03 -0.18
CA LEU A 56 10.14 -15.14 -0.73
C LEU A 56 11.09 -15.82 0.26
N GLU A 57 11.01 -15.49 1.54
CA GLU A 57 11.81 -16.12 2.59
C GLU A 57 11.48 -17.60 2.77
N ASP A 58 10.20 -17.98 2.71
CA ASP A 58 9.81 -19.40 2.72
C ASP A 58 10.45 -20.17 1.55
N ILE A 59 10.42 -19.59 0.34
CA ILE A 59 11.00 -20.21 -0.86
C ILE A 59 12.53 -20.25 -0.77
N ARG A 60 13.16 -19.18 -0.28
CA ARG A 60 14.62 -19.14 -0.04
C ARG A 60 15.04 -20.21 0.97
N ARG A 61 14.29 -20.36 2.06
CA ARG A 61 14.53 -21.38 3.09
C ARG A 61 14.37 -22.80 2.55
N ALA A 62 13.37 -23.04 1.69
CA ALA A 62 13.19 -24.32 1.02
C ALA A 62 14.33 -24.63 0.03
N GLY A 63 14.94 -23.59 -0.55
CA GLY A 63 16.12 -23.69 -1.39
C GLY A 63 15.82 -24.09 -2.84
N TYR A 64 16.88 -24.15 -3.65
CA TYR A 64 16.79 -24.32 -5.11
C TYR A 64 16.02 -25.57 -5.54
N VAL A 65 16.26 -26.72 -4.88
CA VAL A 65 15.69 -28.01 -5.26
C VAL A 65 14.17 -28.05 -5.08
N ALA A 66 13.68 -27.52 -3.95
CA ALA A 66 12.25 -27.49 -3.63
C ALA A 66 11.48 -26.39 -4.37
N ALA A 67 12.17 -25.33 -4.80
CA ALA A 67 11.60 -24.25 -5.60
C ALA A 67 11.41 -24.70 -7.06
N THR A 68 10.35 -25.46 -7.34
CA THR A 68 10.06 -25.95 -8.69
C THR A 68 9.57 -24.84 -9.62
N PRO A 69 9.99 -24.82 -10.89
CA PRO A 69 9.48 -23.86 -11.87
C PRO A 69 7.98 -23.99 -12.06
N GLY A 70 7.30 -22.86 -12.27
CA GLY A 70 5.87 -22.80 -12.45
C GLY A 70 5.25 -21.59 -11.74
N THR A 71 3.93 -21.48 -11.87
CA THR A 71 3.15 -20.41 -11.24
C THR A 71 2.18 -21.02 -10.24
N VAL A 72 2.14 -20.46 -9.03
CA VAL A 72 1.24 -20.85 -7.94
C VAL A 72 0.39 -19.66 -7.54
N GLY A 73 -0.92 -19.88 -7.39
CA GLY A 73 -1.92 -18.88 -7.05
C GLY A 73 -2.80 -18.48 -8.25
N PRO A 74 -3.60 -17.41 -8.12
CA PRO A 74 -3.64 -16.49 -6.98
C PRO A 74 -4.22 -17.13 -5.71
N ASP A 75 -3.48 -17.02 -4.61
CA ASP A 75 -3.94 -17.38 -3.26
C ASP A 75 -4.51 -16.15 -2.57
N SER A 76 -5.60 -16.31 -1.81
CA SER A 76 -6.11 -15.23 -0.97
C SER A 76 -5.42 -15.22 0.39
N VAL A 77 -4.88 -14.07 0.78
CA VAL A 77 -4.19 -13.83 2.06
C VAL A 77 -4.86 -12.65 2.75
N SER A 78 -5.35 -12.84 3.97
CA SER A 78 -5.95 -11.78 4.77
C SER A 78 -4.97 -11.31 5.84
N MET A 79 -4.65 -10.02 5.86
CA MET A 79 -3.76 -9.41 6.84
C MET A 79 -4.18 -7.97 7.13
N GLY A 80 -4.16 -7.58 8.40
CA GLY A 80 -4.45 -6.20 8.80
C GLY A 80 -5.89 -5.71 8.49
N GLY A 81 -6.83 -6.65 8.32
CA GLY A 81 -8.24 -6.39 7.99
C GLY A 81 -8.55 -6.26 6.50
N ALA A 82 -7.57 -6.49 5.62
CA ALA A 82 -7.74 -6.44 4.17
C ALA A 82 -7.34 -7.78 3.53
N SER A 83 -7.96 -8.09 2.38
CA SER A 83 -7.65 -9.28 1.59
C SER A 83 -6.75 -8.92 0.41
N PHE A 84 -5.73 -9.74 0.20
CA PHE A 84 -4.74 -9.62 -0.86
C PHE A 84 -4.72 -10.91 -1.68
N ALA A 85 -4.48 -10.79 -2.98
CA ALA A 85 -4.22 -11.93 -3.86
C ALA A 85 -2.71 -12.04 -4.08
N ARG A 86 -2.12 -13.19 -3.74
CA ARG A 86 -0.69 -13.45 -3.93
C ARG A 86 -0.49 -14.48 -5.04
N LEU A 87 0.40 -14.18 -5.98
CA LEU A 87 0.83 -15.05 -7.05
C LEU A 87 2.34 -15.21 -6.99
N THR A 88 2.83 -16.44 -7.03
CA THR A 88 4.26 -16.76 -7.08
C THR A 88 4.58 -17.35 -8.44
N SER A 89 5.60 -16.84 -9.11
CA SER A 89 6.11 -17.40 -10.37
C SER A 89 7.59 -17.72 -10.22
N ILE A 90 7.97 -18.93 -10.60
CA ILE A 90 9.34 -19.42 -10.57
C ILE A 90 9.73 -19.78 -12.00
N THR A 91 10.72 -19.09 -12.54
CA THR A 91 11.23 -19.30 -13.90
C THR A 91 12.63 -19.88 -13.85
N ASP A 92 12.86 -21.00 -14.55
CA ASP A 92 14.14 -21.68 -14.56
C ASP A 92 15.15 -21.04 -15.51
N ASN A 93 16.44 -21.34 -15.29
CA ASN A 93 17.58 -20.87 -16.06
C ASN A 93 17.61 -19.37 -16.34
N THR A 94 17.12 -18.57 -15.38
CA THR A 94 17.05 -17.11 -15.51
C THR A 94 17.71 -16.47 -14.29
N PRO A 95 18.68 -15.54 -14.48
CA PRO A 95 19.18 -15.03 -15.76
C PRO A 95 20.18 -15.95 -16.48
N LEU A 96 20.68 -17.00 -15.79
CA LEU A 96 21.70 -17.91 -16.29
C LEU A 96 21.27 -19.36 -16.03
N VAL A 97 21.87 -20.31 -16.76
CA VAL A 97 21.65 -21.74 -16.55
C VAL A 97 22.04 -22.12 -15.12
N GLY A 98 21.15 -22.81 -14.42
CA GLY A 98 21.32 -23.17 -13.01
C GLY A 98 20.84 -22.12 -12.01
N ASN A 99 20.20 -21.05 -12.47
CA ASN A 99 19.53 -20.06 -11.62
C ASN A 99 18.02 -20.12 -11.84
N ARG A 100 17.27 -19.93 -10.76
CA ARG A 100 15.81 -19.75 -10.78
C ARG A 100 15.47 -18.35 -10.35
N THR A 101 14.70 -17.63 -11.15
CA THR A 101 14.13 -16.35 -10.75
C THR A 101 12.75 -16.58 -10.17
N VAL A 102 12.56 -16.16 -8.92
CA VAL A 102 11.30 -16.24 -8.20
C VAL A 102 10.73 -14.82 -8.12
N ALA A 103 9.52 -14.63 -8.64
CA ALA A 103 8.75 -13.40 -8.54
C ALA A 103 7.50 -13.65 -7.70
N VAL A 104 7.31 -12.86 -6.63
CA VAL A 104 6.09 -12.88 -5.82
C VAL A 104 5.36 -11.57 -6.03
N THR A 105 4.16 -11.65 -6.58
CA THR A 105 3.26 -10.53 -6.82
C THR A 105 2.10 -10.59 -5.83
N VAL A 106 1.86 -9.50 -5.10
CA VAL A 106 0.73 -9.35 -4.19
C VAL A 106 -0.12 -8.19 -4.68
N SER A 107 -1.42 -8.41 -4.90
CA SER A 107 -2.36 -7.41 -5.40
C SER A 107 -3.57 -7.24 -4.48
N TRP A 108 -4.17 -6.05 -4.54
CA TRP A 108 -5.39 -5.69 -3.78
C TRP A 108 -6.26 -4.73 -4.59
N GLY A 109 -7.45 -4.40 -4.05
CA GLY A 109 -8.40 -3.51 -4.71
C GLY A 109 -8.92 -4.07 -6.03
N GLY A 110 -9.13 -5.39 -6.11
CA GLY A 110 -9.54 -6.05 -7.36
C GLY A 110 -8.42 -6.17 -8.41
N GLY A 111 -7.16 -5.99 -8.02
CA GLY A 111 -6.00 -6.07 -8.91
C GLY A 111 -5.53 -4.73 -9.45
N THR A 112 -6.19 -3.62 -9.09
CA THR A 112 -5.78 -2.26 -9.48
C THR A 112 -4.42 -1.86 -8.90
N HIS A 113 -4.07 -2.41 -7.75
CA HIS A 113 -2.78 -2.15 -7.11
C HIS A 113 -2.04 -3.45 -6.86
N SER A 114 -0.71 -3.41 -7.05
CA SER A 114 0.15 -4.56 -6.79
C SER A 114 1.56 -4.15 -6.37
N VAL A 115 2.22 -5.07 -5.67
CA VAL A 115 3.65 -5.05 -5.34
C VAL A 115 4.25 -6.35 -5.83
N THR A 116 5.38 -6.28 -6.53
CA THR A 116 6.12 -7.46 -6.99
C THR A 116 7.53 -7.42 -6.45
N LEU A 117 7.96 -8.49 -5.79
CA LEU A 117 9.33 -8.68 -5.32
C LEU A 117 9.96 -9.87 -6.02
N ASN A 118 11.22 -9.70 -6.43
CA ASN A 118 11.97 -10.72 -7.15
C ASN A 118 13.20 -11.17 -6.33
N THR A 119 13.52 -12.45 -6.42
CA THR A 119 14.80 -12.99 -5.95
C THR A 119 15.33 -14.01 -6.94
N ILE A 120 16.65 -14.20 -6.92
CA ILE A 120 17.32 -15.26 -7.68
C ILE A 120 17.78 -16.33 -6.69
N LEU A 121 17.51 -17.59 -7.02
CA LEU A 121 18.07 -18.76 -6.35
C LEU A 121 19.11 -19.38 -7.27
N ALA A 122 20.30 -19.65 -6.76
CA ALA A 122 21.34 -20.38 -7.48
C ALA A 122 21.36 -21.85 -7.04
N ARG A 123 21.65 -22.75 -7.98
CA ARG A 123 21.96 -24.15 -7.65
C ARG A 123 23.20 -24.18 -6.75
N ASN A 124 23.10 -24.81 -5.59
CA ASN A 124 24.27 -25.04 -4.76
C ASN A 124 24.97 -26.30 -5.29
N VAL A 125 26.26 -26.19 -5.65
CA VAL A 125 27.08 -27.32 -6.09
C VAL A 125 28.01 -27.63 -4.92
N MET A 126 27.70 -28.70 -4.18
CA MET A 126 28.60 -29.30 -3.18
C MET A 126 29.07 -30.65 -3.70
#